data_AF-A0A8D9GM13-F1
#
_entry.id   AF-A0A8D9GM13-F1
#
_cell.length_a   1.000
_cell.length_b   1.000
_cell.length_c   1.000
_cell.angle_alpha   90.00
_cell.angle_beta   90.00
_cell.angle_gamma   90.00
#
_symmetry.space_group_name_H-M   'P 1'
#
loop_
_entity.id
_entity.type
_entity.pdbx_description
1 polymer ?
#
loop_
_entity_poly.entity_id
_entity_poly.type
_entity_poly.pdbx_seq_one_letter_code
_entity_poly.pdbx_strand_id
1 'polypeptide(L)'
;MKSYYTYTIYVVYLLFCLLITSASAQSLIRQSTDDRNTPLQQENGAKAVSILGEAHYLDKDDLEISSSDYKVSPSNQVTGMRSRPPMSYSLKMESFNTLLQSNNTERYESRPFPVGGYNWSLIVYPNGNREDSGSGFISLYVAIDNSTLVSSHQEVFADLRFYVFKRTERKFFTVQDTNVWRYNIFKTMWGFPRVLPLDTFRNPSNGYLFNGDHCEFGVDVTIHTPFQRSELFTVARNFPNPRFTWNIQRFSTLLGETYFSDVFSIGGRNWNIQVHPSGAVTGEGRALSMYLLLNANERFRPYEKIYVRAQLRVLNQRASSQWRTIERPIDHWFTGPGLGWGYDEFVPLADLRDPERGYLVNDKLMVQVEMEAISSTRYFPS
;
A
#
# COMPACT_ATOMS: atom_id res chain seq x y z
N MET A 1 0.34 53.43 -0.98
CA MET A 1 1.57 52.88 -1.57
C MET A 1 1.68 51.41 -1.14
N LYS A 2 1.48 50.49 -2.11
CA LYS A 2 1.85 49.05 -2.16
C LYS A 2 1.41 48.15 -0.98
N SER A 3 0.45 47.23 -1.12
CA SER A 3 0.34 46.07 -2.04
C SER A 3 1.57 45.15 -1.99
N TYR A 4 1.37 43.84 -2.21
CA TYR A 4 2.35 42.75 -2.29
C TYR A 4 2.51 41.79 -1.10
N TYR A 5 1.45 41.23 -0.49
CA TYR A 5 1.64 39.96 0.24
C TYR A 5 0.52 38.90 0.17
N THR A 6 -0.56 39.11 -0.60
CA THR A 6 -1.68 38.13 -0.61
C THR A 6 -1.85 37.37 -1.93
N TYR A 7 -1.03 37.63 -2.95
CA TYR A 7 -1.18 37.02 -4.28
C TYR A 7 -0.24 35.85 -4.60
N THR A 8 0.65 35.45 -3.70
CA THR A 8 1.67 34.42 -4.00
C THR A 8 1.23 32.99 -3.69
N ILE A 9 0.11 32.78 -2.98
CA ILE A 9 -0.36 31.42 -2.62
C ILE A 9 -1.25 30.81 -3.71
N TYR A 10 -1.95 31.62 -4.50
CA TYR A 10 -2.85 31.13 -5.56
C TYR A 10 -2.14 30.74 -6.86
N VAL A 11 -0.92 31.25 -7.11
CA VAL A 11 -0.18 30.98 -8.36
C VAL A 11 0.56 29.63 -8.32
N VAL A 12 0.82 29.07 -7.12
CA VAL A 12 1.49 27.76 -7.00
C VAL A 12 0.49 26.59 -7.19
N TYR A 13 -0.80 26.81 -6.95
CA TYR A 13 -1.83 25.77 -7.15
C TYR A 13 -2.31 25.63 -8.60
N LEU A 14 -2.15 26.67 -9.42
CA LEU A 14 -2.54 26.67 -10.84
C LEU A 14 -1.57 25.91 -11.76
N LEU A 15 -0.38 25.55 -11.27
CA LEU A 15 0.65 24.83 -12.05
C LEU A 15 0.68 23.31 -11.83
N PHE A 16 -0.19 22.75 -10.98
CA PHE A 16 -0.23 21.30 -10.72
C PHE A 16 -1.42 20.57 -11.37
N CYS A 17 -2.25 21.26 -12.15
CA CYS A 17 -3.43 20.67 -12.81
C CYS A 17 -3.24 20.29 -14.28
N LEU A 18 -2.02 20.33 -14.81
CA LEU A 18 -1.70 19.88 -16.16
C LEU A 18 -0.58 18.85 -16.08
N LEU A 19 -0.98 17.56 -16.10
CA LEU A 19 -0.24 16.38 -16.60
C LEU A 19 -0.62 15.13 -15.79
N ILE A 20 -1.76 14.50 -16.09
CA ILE A 20 -1.86 13.02 -16.15
C ILE A 20 -2.86 12.66 -17.26
N THR A 21 -2.31 12.40 -18.44
CA THR A 21 -3.04 11.74 -19.54
C THR A 21 -3.07 10.24 -19.31
N SER A 22 -4.27 9.68 -19.39
CA SER A 22 -4.64 8.34 -19.89
C SER A 22 -3.64 7.18 -19.76
N ALA A 23 -4.01 6.18 -18.96
CA ALA A 23 -3.62 4.79 -19.20
C ALA A 23 -4.86 3.90 -19.07
N SER A 24 -5.24 3.31 -20.20
CA SER A 24 -6.27 2.28 -20.33
C SER A 24 -5.84 1.01 -19.62
N ALA A 25 -6.63 0.49 -18.68
CA ALA A 25 -6.46 -0.86 -18.15
C ALA A 25 -7.36 -1.84 -18.94
N GLN A 26 -6.74 -2.77 -19.66
CA GLN A 26 -7.43 -3.93 -20.24
C GLN A 26 -7.77 -4.93 -19.12
N SER A 27 -9.03 -5.34 -19.09
CA SER A 27 -9.57 -6.35 -18.19
C SER A 27 -9.12 -7.76 -18.58
N LEU A 28 -8.44 -8.48 -17.69
CA LEU A 28 -8.30 -9.93 -17.78
C LEU A 28 -9.22 -10.57 -16.75
N ILE A 29 -10.32 -11.11 -17.27
CA ILE A 29 -11.26 -12.00 -16.58
C ILE A 29 -10.53 -13.33 -16.36
N ARG A 30 -10.40 -13.78 -15.11
CA ARG A 30 -10.06 -15.18 -14.81
C ARG A 30 -11.23 -15.79 -14.04
N GLN A 31 -11.88 -16.75 -14.70
CA GLN A 31 -12.98 -17.55 -14.16
C GLN A 31 -12.50 -18.37 -12.95
N SER A 32 -13.27 -18.31 -11.87
CA SER A 32 -13.20 -19.22 -10.73
C SER A 32 -14.14 -20.38 -10.99
N THR A 33 -13.61 -21.59 -11.18
CA THR A 33 -14.39 -22.83 -11.09
C THR A 33 -14.28 -23.37 -9.68
N ASP A 34 -15.44 -23.41 -9.05
CA ASP A 34 -15.82 -24.09 -7.82
C ASP A 34 -15.62 -25.61 -8.00
N ASP A 35 -15.07 -26.30 -7.00
CA ASP A 35 -15.27 -27.73 -6.83
C ASP A 35 -15.08 -28.10 -5.34
N ARG A 36 -16.19 -28.02 -4.62
CA ARG A 36 -16.46 -28.84 -3.44
C ARG A 36 -16.80 -30.25 -3.91
N ASN A 37 -16.11 -31.25 -3.40
CA ASN A 37 -16.74 -32.51 -2.97
C ASN A 37 -15.77 -33.36 -2.14
N THR A 38 -16.16 -33.56 -0.88
CA THR A 38 -15.63 -34.57 0.04
C THR A 38 -16.77 -35.55 0.34
N PRO A 39 -16.49 -36.85 0.47
CA PRO A 39 -17.31 -37.69 1.33
C PRO A 39 -16.50 -38.30 2.49
N LEU A 40 -17.16 -38.31 3.65
CA LEU A 40 -16.81 -38.96 4.91
C LEU A 40 -16.92 -40.49 4.85
N GLN A 41 -16.05 -41.18 5.61
CA GLN A 41 -16.28 -42.45 6.33
C GLN A 41 -15.02 -42.71 7.20
N GLN A 42 -15.01 -42.53 8.52
CA GLN A 42 -15.60 -43.27 9.67
C GLN A 42 -14.72 -44.41 10.23
N GLU A 43 -14.26 -44.16 11.48
CA GLU A 43 -13.89 -45.03 12.63
C GLU A 43 -12.88 -46.20 12.51
N ASN A 44 -11.85 -46.17 13.37
CA ASN A 44 -11.87 -46.83 14.69
C ASN A 44 -10.52 -46.77 15.43
N GLY A 45 -10.57 -46.74 16.77
CA GLY A 45 -9.53 -47.35 17.61
C GLY A 45 -8.78 -46.43 18.58
N ALA A 46 -9.30 -46.30 19.80
CA ALA A 46 -8.62 -45.70 20.94
C ALA A 46 -7.44 -46.56 21.46
N LYS A 47 -6.36 -45.91 21.92
CA LYS A 47 -5.62 -46.31 23.13
C LYS A 47 -4.75 -45.17 23.65
N ALA A 48 -5.03 -44.76 24.88
CA ALA A 48 -4.17 -43.91 25.68
C ALA A 48 -2.99 -44.73 26.21
N VAL A 49 -1.77 -44.21 26.05
CA VAL A 49 -0.60 -44.66 26.80
C VAL A 49 0.15 -43.41 27.26
N SER A 50 0.09 -43.18 28.57
CA SER A 50 0.93 -42.23 29.29
C SER A 50 2.32 -42.81 29.43
N ILE A 51 3.35 -42.16 28.88
CA ILE A 51 4.73 -42.34 29.32
C ILE A 51 5.35 -40.95 29.41
N LEU A 52 5.51 -40.52 30.67
CA LEU A 52 6.47 -39.52 31.08
C LEU A 52 7.86 -40.14 30.83
N GLY A 53 8.66 -39.58 29.93
CA GLY A 53 9.97 -40.12 29.58
C GLY A 53 10.79 -39.11 28.81
N GLU A 54 11.71 -38.45 29.54
CA GLU A 54 12.98 -37.86 29.11
C GLU A 54 13.00 -37.15 27.74
N ALA A 55 12.99 -35.81 27.80
CA ALA A 55 13.49 -34.98 26.72
C ALA A 55 14.98 -35.28 26.50
N HIS A 56 15.26 -36.20 25.58
CA HIS A 56 16.58 -36.27 24.95
C HIS A 56 16.81 -34.94 24.23
N TYR A 57 17.74 -34.14 24.76
CA TYR A 57 18.31 -33.02 24.02
C TYR A 57 18.97 -33.60 22.76
N LEU A 58 18.34 -33.38 21.61
CA LEU A 58 18.96 -33.59 20.30
C LEU A 58 20.21 -32.70 20.23
N ASP A 59 21.31 -33.30 19.78
CA ASP A 59 22.59 -32.62 19.67
C ASP A 59 22.47 -31.44 18.69
N LYS A 60 23.19 -30.36 18.96
CA LYS A 60 23.06 -29.09 18.22
C LYS A 60 23.41 -29.24 16.74
N ASP A 61 24.22 -30.25 16.42
CA ASP A 61 24.72 -30.54 15.09
C ASP A 61 23.70 -31.30 14.21
N ASP A 62 22.73 -32.03 14.80
CA ASP A 62 21.73 -32.79 14.04
C ASP A 62 20.61 -31.91 13.43
N LEU A 63 20.50 -30.65 13.85
CA LEU A 63 19.48 -29.70 13.41
C LEU A 63 19.95 -28.77 12.27
N GLU A 64 21.22 -28.83 11.87
CA GLU A 64 21.79 -27.92 10.86
C GLU A 64 21.67 -28.40 9.40
N ILE A 65 21.17 -29.61 9.17
CA ILE A 65 21.45 -30.32 7.92
C ILE A 65 20.41 -29.95 6.84
N SER A 66 20.94 -29.32 5.78
CA SER A 66 20.35 -29.11 4.45
C SER A 66 19.33 -27.97 4.30
N SER A 67 19.76 -26.91 3.61
CA SER A 67 18.87 -25.89 3.04
C SER A 67 18.00 -26.47 1.91
N SER A 68 18.37 -27.63 1.37
CA SER A 68 17.83 -28.19 0.14
C SER A 68 16.57 -29.05 0.30
N ASP A 69 16.33 -29.66 1.47
CA ASP A 69 15.26 -30.67 1.65
C ASP A 69 13.83 -30.12 1.73
N TYR A 70 13.65 -28.79 1.72
CA TYR A 70 12.33 -28.15 1.73
C TYR A 70 12.06 -27.27 0.51
N LYS A 71 12.83 -27.42 -0.58
CA LYS A 71 12.57 -26.68 -1.83
C LYS A 71 11.31 -27.22 -2.52
N VAL A 72 10.14 -26.67 -2.18
CA VAL A 72 8.87 -26.92 -2.88
C VAL A 72 8.84 -26.24 -4.28
N SER A 73 9.90 -25.54 -4.69
CA SER A 73 10.02 -24.96 -6.04
C SER A 73 11.49 -24.74 -6.43
N PRO A 74 11.83 -24.74 -7.73
CA PRO A 74 13.16 -24.36 -8.18
C PRO A 74 13.50 -22.96 -7.67
N SER A 75 14.62 -22.83 -6.95
CA SER A 75 15.10 -21.56 -6.41
C SER A 75 15.37 -20.59 -7.55
N ASN A 76 14.66 -19.46 -7.60
CA ASN A 76 14.89 -18.40 -8.57
C ASN A 76 15.98 -17.47 -8.01
N GLN A 77 17.20 -17.98 -7.97
CA GLN A 77 18.34 -17.21 -7.51
C GLN A 77 18.56 -16.01 -8.44
N VAL A 78 18.60 -14.81 -7.85
CA VAL A 78 18.91 -13.56 -8.56
C VAL A 78 20.28 -13.09 -8.11
N THR A 79 21.16 -12.85 -9.08
CA THR A 79 22.49 -12.27 -8.84
C THR A 79 22.64 -10.93 -9.55
N GLY A 80 23.55 -10.09 -9.06
CA GLY A 80 23.79 -8.78 -9.66
C GLY A 80 24.87 -7.98 -8.95
N MET A 81 25.21 -6.82 -9.50
CA MET A 81 26.16 -5.88 -8.89
C MET A 81 25.43 -4.70 -8.28
N ARG A 82 25.75 -4.34 -7.04
CA ARG A 82 25.14 -3.22 -6.30
C ARG A 82 26.21 -2.25 -5.80
N SER A 83 26.01 -0.96 -5.98
CA SER A 83 26.92 0.08 -5.45
C SER A 83 26.75 0.33 -3.95
N ARG A 84 25.55 0.06 -3.43
CA ARG A 84 25.20 0.30 -2.04
C ARG A 84 25.67 -0.85 -1.14
N PRO A 85 26.26 -0.56 0.04
CA PRO A 85 26.62 -1.59 1.03
C PRO A 85 25.39 -2.32 1.61
N PRO A 86 25.62 -3.44 2.33
CA PRO A 86 24.60 -4.09 3.16
C PRO A 86 24.09 -3.16 4.28
N MET A 87 22.84 -3.32 4.69
CA MET A 87 22.17 -2.61 5.79
C MET A 87 22.25 -3.34 7.11
N SER A 88 22.06 -4.66 7.09
CA SER A 88 21.89 -5.40 8.35
C SER A 88 23.24 -5.69 8.98
N TYR A 89 24.20 -6.18 8.19
CA TYR A 89 25.54 -6.47 8.71
C TYR A 89 26.61 -6.47 7.61
N SER A 90 27.82 -6.01 7.96
CA SER A 90 29.04 -6.14 7.15
C SER A 90 30.16 -6.73 8.00
N LEU A 91 30.81 -7.75 7.45
CA LEU A 91 31.97 -8.43 8.02
C LEU A 91 33.18 -8.15 7.13
N LYS A 92 34.13 -7.39 7.65
CA LYS A 92 35.44 -7.21 7.03
C LYS A 92 36.44 -8.15 7.67
N MET A 93 37.23 -8.81 6.85
CA MET A 93 38.26 -9.74 7.28
C MET A 93 39.58 -9.27 6.69
N GLU A 94 40.65 -9.28 7.49
CA GLU A 94 42.01 -8.89 7.08
C GLU A 94 42.98 -10.08 7.09
N SER A 95 42.48 -11.26 7.46
CA SER A 95 43.24 -12.51 7.58
C SER A 95 42.41 -13.71 7.09
N PHE A 96 41.75 -13.57 5.94
CA PHE A 96 40.84 -14.58 5.38
C PHE A 96 41.53 -15.91 5.08
N ASN A 97 42.77 -15.87 4.60
CA ASN A 97 43.58 -17.01 4.24
C ASN A 97 43.84 -17.94 5.44
N THR A 98 43.90 -17.40 6.66
CA THR A 98 44.00 -18.20 7.89
C THR A 98 42.82 -19.17 8.00
N LEU A 99 41.61 -18.72 7.66
CA LEU A 99 40.42 -19.58 7.68
C LEU A 99 40.35 -20.50 6.47
N LEU A 100 40.82 -20.07 5.29
CA LEU A 100 40.90 -20.94 4.11
C LEU A 100 41.85 -22.13 4.32
N GLN A 101 42.91 -21.95 5.11
CA GLN A 101 43.93 -22.98 5.37
C GLN A 101 43.67 -23.80 6.64
N SER A 102 42.62 -23.45 7.41
CA SER A 102 42.30 -24.17 8.63
C SER A 102 41.75 -25.56 8.31
N ASN A 103 42.32 -26.58 8.96
CA ASN A 103 41.82 -27.95 8.89
C ASN A 103 40.75 -28.25 9.95
N ASN A 104 40.67 -27.40 10.99
CA ASN A 104 39.83 -27.64 12.17
C ASN A 104 38.64 -26.66 12.26
N THR A 105 38.60 -25.65 11.39
CA THR A 105 37.56 -24.61 11.42
C THR A 105 36.97 -24.47 10.03
N GLU A 106 35.75 -24.93 9.86
CA GLU A 106 35.08 -24.96 8.55
C GLU A 106 34.39 -23.63 8.21
N ARG A 107 33.97 -22.89 9.23
CA ARG A 107 33.20 -21.65 9.10
C ARG A 107 33.64 -20.57 10.09
N TYR A 108 33.37 -19.32 9.74
CA TYR A 108 33.41 -18.19 10.65
C TYR A 108 31.99 -17.74 10.93
N GLU A 109 31.66 -17.57 12.21
CA GLU A 109 30.39 -16.98 12.65
C GLU A 109 30.63 -15.57 13.19
N SER A 110 29.84 -14.61 12.71
CA SER A 110 29.91 -13.24 13.21
C SER A 110 29.38 -13.12 14.64
N ARG A 111 29.59 -11.93 15.25
CA ARG A 111 28.79 -11.57 16.42
C ARG A 111 27.30 -11.46 16.03
N PRO A 112 26.39 -11.71 16.98
CA PRO A 112 24.96 -11.48 16.75
C PRO A 112 24.67 -10.02 16.40
N PHE A 113 23.74 -9.78 15.49
CA PHE A 113 23.23 -8.46 15.14
C PHE A 113 21.69 -8.44 15.10
N PRO A 114 21.04 -7.37 15.60
CA PRO A 114 19.59 -7.33 15.74
C PRO A 114 18.88 -6.87 14.46
N VAL A 115 17.88 -7.62 14.00
CA VAL A 115 16.96 -7.22 12.93
C VAL A 115 15.56 -7.76 13.19
N GLY A 116 14.54 -6.90 13.09
CA GLY A 116 13.14 -7.30 13.18
C GLY A 116 12.73 -7.93 14.51
N GLY A 117 13.41 -7.61 15.60
CA GLY A 117 13.17 -8.19 16.94
C GLY A 117 13.93 -9.50 17.22
N TYR A 118 14.75 -9.97 16.28
CA TYR A 118 15.54 -11.19 16.42
C TYR A 118 17.03 -10.90 16.31
N ASN A 119 17.84 -11.79 16.88
CA ASN A 119 19.29 -11.76 16.74
C ASN A 119 19.73 -12.73 15.64
N TRP A 120 20.67 -12.29 14.80
CA TRP A 120 21.14 -13.02 13.64
C TRP A 120 22.67 -13.10 13.64
N SER A 121 23.23 -14.18 13.12
CA SER A 121 24.67 -14.33 12.87
C SER A 121 24.93 -14.57 11.39
N LEU A 122 25.88 -13.85 10.80
CA LEU A 122 26.37 -14.10 9.44
C LEU A 122 27.42 -15.22 9.52
N ILE A 123 27.21 -16.27 8.74
CA ILE A 123 28.07 -17.45 8.70
C ILE A 123 28.76 -17.50 7.33
N VAL A 124 30.08 -17.56 7.35
CA VAL A 124 30.93 -17.63 6.15
C VAL A 124 31.64 -18.96 6.15
N TYR A 125 31.49 -19.75 5.09
CA TYR A 125 32.30 -20.94 4.82
C TYR A 125 33.32 -20.63 3.73
N PRO A 126 34.60 -20.41 4.07
CA PRO A 126 35.63 -20.04 3.11
C PRO A 126 35.90 -21.11 2.04
N ASN A 127 35.77 -22.40 2.39
CA ASN A 127 35.95 -23.53 1.48
C ASN A 127 34.61 -24.20 1.07
N GLY A 128 33.51 -23.55 1.44
CA GLY A 128 32.15 -24.00 1.17
C GLY A 128 31.60 -24.98 2.20
N ASN A 129 30.28 -24.96 2.40
CA ASN A 129 29.58 -25.90 3.27
C ASN A 129 29.42 -27.25 2.55
N ARG A 130 30.16 -28.27 2.98
CA ARG A 130 30.17 -29.59 2.34
C ARG A 130 28.84 -30.32 2.48
N GLU A 131 28.16 -30.12 3.61
CA GLU A 131 26.88 -30.75 3.93
C GLU A 131 25.74 -30.22 3.07
N ASP A 132 25.91 -29.05 2.48
CA ASP A 132 24.93 -28.39 1.59
C ASP A 132 25.47 -28.25 0.15
N SER A 133 26.38 -29.13 -0.27
CA SER A 133 26.94 -29.17 -1.64
C SER A 133 27.69 -27.90 -2.08
N GLY A 134 28.30 -27.17 -1.14
CA GLY A 134 29.03 -25.91 -1.35
C GLY A 134 30.51 -26.05 -1.68
N SER A 135 31.07 -27.27 -1.69
CA SER A 135 32.49 -27.53 -1.96
C SER A 135 33.02 -26.79 -3.20
N GLY A 136 34.11 -26.04 -3.04
CA GLY A 136 34.73 -25.25 -4.12
C GLY A 136 34.11 -23.87 -4.34
N PHE A 137 33.19 -23.45 -3.48
CA PHE A 137 32.59 -22.11 -3.50
C PHE A 137 32.75 -21.44 -2.14
N ILE A 138 32.67 -20.11 -2.12
CA ILE A 138 32.28 -19.39 -0.91
C ILE A 138 30.80 -19.70 -0.66
N SER A 139 30.48 -20.17 0.55
CA SER A 139 29.08 -20.28 1.00
C SER A 139 28.80 -19.24 2.07
N LEU A 140 27.61 -18.63 2.00
CA LEU A 140 27.15 -17.65 2.98
C LEU A 140 25.78 -18.05 3.49
N TYR A 141 25.64 -18.01 4.81
CA TYR A 141 24.39 -18.29 5.51
C TYR A 141 24.13 -17.22 6.55
N VAL A 142 22.89 -17.13 6.99
CA VAL A 142 22.55 -16.41 8.21
C VAL A 142 21.80 -17.37 9.12
N ALA A 143 22.15 -17.35 10.40
CA ALA A 143 21.46 -18.09 11.43
C ALA A 143 20.65 -17.14 12.32
N ILE A 144 19.46 -17.54 12.70
CA ILE A 144 18.67 -16.88 13.75
C ILE A 144 19.02 -17.49 15.10
N ASP A 145 19.16 -16.65 16.11
CA ASP A 145 19.36 -17.10 17.49
C ASP A 145 18.08 -17.77 18.01
N ASN A 146 18.15 -19.07 18.28
CA ASN A 146 17.00 -19.83 18.75
C ASN A 146 16.48 -19.38 20.12
N SER A 147 17.30 -18.71 20.95
CA SER A 147 16.86 -18.15 22.23
C SER A 147 15.84 -17.01 22.05
N THR A 148 15.78 -16.42 20.86
CA THR A 148 14.79 -15.40 20.49
C THR A 148 13.48 -15.99 19.95
N LEU A 149 13.41 -17.31 19.73
CA LEU A 149 12.22 -18.04 19.32
C LEU A 149 11.48 -18.56 20.56
N VAL A 150 10.57 -17.75 21.09
CA VAL A 150 9.93 -17.97 22.41
C VAL A 150 8.90 -19.10 22.40
N SER A 151 8.42 -19.53 21.22
CA SER A 151 7.49 -20.66 21.09
C SER A 151 7.92 -21.65 20.00
N SER A 152 7.67 -22.94 20.22
CA SER A 152 8.01 -24.02 19.28
C SER A 152 7.26 -23.95 17.95
N HIS A 153 6.17 -23.17 17.89
CA HIS A 153 5.36 -22.94 16.68
C HIS A 153 5.66 -21.59 16.00
N GLN A 154 6.63 -20.82 16.50
CA GLN A 154 6.97 -19.54 15.91
C GLN A 154 7.69 -19.75 14.57
N GLU A 155 7.11 -19.20 13.51
CA GLU A 155 7.72 -19.13 12.19
C GLU A 155 8.13 -17.69 11.90
N VAL A 156 9.39 -17.52 11.50
CA VAL A 156 9.93 -16.22 11.10
C VAL A 156 10.23 -16.26 9.62
N PHE A 157 9.57 -15.40 8.86
CA PHE A 157 9.73 -15.27 7.42
C PHE A 157 10.68 -14.12 7.11
N ALA A 158 11.80 -14.42 6.46
CA ALA A 158 12.85 -13.45 6.16
C ALA A 158 13.29 -13.50 4.69
N ASP A 159 13.46 -12.33 4.09
CA ASP A 159 14.20 -12.19 2.83
C ASP A 159 15.68 -11.94 3.11
N LEU A 160 16.52 -12.64 2.36
CA LEU A 160 17.97 -12.58 2.50
C LEU A 160 18.62 -12.10 1.21
N ARG A 161 19.51 -11.12 1.34
CA ARG A 161 20.41 -10.73 0.26
C ARG A 161 21.84 -10.71 0.79
N PHE A 162 22.69 -11.56 0.26
CA PHE A 162 24.10 -11.61 0.63
C PHE A 162 24.95 -10.74 -0.29
N TYR A 163 26.08 -10.30 0.23
CA TYR A 163 27.00 -9.36 -0.39
C TYR A 163 28.43 -9.89 -0.33
N VAL A 164 29.16 -9.77 -1.43
CA VAL A 164 30.62 -9.97 -1.51
C VAL A 164 31.21 -8.73 -2.15
N PHE A 165 32.07 -8.01 -1.42
CA PHE A 165 32.65 -6.76 -1.92
C PHE A 165 33.67 -7.03 -3.03
N LYS A 166 33.54 -6.30 -4.13
CA LYS A 166 34.46 -6.30 -5.27
C LYS A 166 35.16 -4.95 -5.35
N ARG A 167 36.42 -4.90 -4.93
CA ARG A 167 37.19 -3.66 -4.82
C ARG A 167 37.45 -2.98 -6.16
N THR A 168 37.71 -3.76 -7.22
CA THR A 168 38.03 -3.24 -8.56
C THR A 168 36.92 -2.37 -9.14
N GLU A 169 35.66 -2.68 -8.82
CA GLU A 169 34.50 -1.90 -9.25
C GLU A 169 33.91 -1.02 -8.15
N ARG A 170 34.40 -1.17 -6.90
CA ARG A 170 33.82 -0.56 -5.70
C ARG A 170 32.32 -0.84 -5.57
N LYS A 171 31.94 -2.08 -5.88
CA LYS A 171 30.57 -2.59 -5.84
C LYS A 171 30.53 -3.90 -5.08
N PHE A 172 29.36 -4.37 -4.76
CA PHE A 172 29.11 -5.67 -4.17
C PHE A 172 28.46 -6.58 -5.20
N PHE A 173 29.02 -7.78 -5.36
CA PHE A 173 28.27 -8.88 -5.93
C PHE A 173 27.20 -9.28 -4.91
N THR A 174 25.96 -9.42 -5.38
CA THR A 174 24.82 -9.79 -4.53
C THR A 174 24.16 -11.05 -5.02
N VAL A 175 23.70 -11.86 -4.08
CA VAL A 175 22.87 -13.04 -4.33
C VAL A 175 21.67 -13.03 -3.40
N GLN A 176 20.51 -13.36 -3.93
CA GLN A 176 19.26 -13.48 -3.19
C GLN A 176 18.35 -14.52 -3.84
N ASP A 177 17.33 -14.98 -3.13
CA ASP A 177 16.24 -15.79 -3.68
C ASP A 177 15.02 -14.88 -3.88
N THR A 178 14.11 -15.25 -4.77
CA THR A 178 12.79 -14.59 -4.85
C THR A 178 11.82 -15.12 -3.79
N ASN A 179 12.14 -16.27 -3.19
CA ASN A 179 11.31 -16.89 -2.16
C ASN A 179 11.75 -16.46 -0.76
N VAL A 180 10.78 -16.36 0.13
CA VAL A 180 11.01 -16.02 1.53
C VAL A 180 11.51 -17.24 2.29
N TRP A 181 12.50 -17.05 3.16
CA TRP A 181 13.08 -18.11 3.98
C TRP A 181 12.31 -18.27 5.28
N ARG A 182 11.91 -19.50 5.60
CA ARG A 182 11.12 -19.83 6.78
C ARG A 182 12.00 -20.39 7.88
N TYR A 183 12.25 -19.59 8.92
CA TYR A 183 12.99 -19.98 10.10
C TYR A 183 12.05 -20.49 11.19
N ASN A 184 12.48 -21.50 11.92
CA ASN A 184 11.83 -22.01 13.13
C ASN A 184 12.87 -22.70 14.02
N ILE A 185 12.45 -23.23 15.17
CA ILE A 185 13.36 -23.88 16.13
C ILE A 185 14.11 -25.11 15.57
N PHE A 186 13.58 -25.74 14.51
CA PHE A 186 14.20 -26.89 13.85
C PHE A 186 15.06 -26.49 12.65
N LYS A 187 14.90 -25.27 12.13
CA LYS A 187 15.64 -24.77 10.98
C LYS A 187 15.97 -23.31 11.17
N THR A 188 17.13 -23.09 11.80
CA THR A 188 17.60 -21.78 12.23
C THR A 188 18.57 -21.14 11.25
N MET A 189 19.07 -21.87 10.26
CA MET A 189 20.08 -21.39 9.30
C MET A 189 19.59 -21.52 7.86
N TRP A 190 19.73 -20.44 7.09
CA TRP A 190 19.47 -20.44 5.65
C TRP A 190 20.50 -19.59 4.90
N GLY A 191 20.71 -19.92 3.63
CA GLY A 191 21.76 -19.27 2.85
C GLY A 191 21.94 -19.90 1.47
N PHE A 192 23.11 -19.64 0.89
CA PHE A 192 23.49 -20.16 -0.40
C PHE A 192 24.78 -20.96 -0.28
N PRO A 193 24.77 -22.26 -0.63
CA PRO A 193 25.98 -23.07 -0.64
C PRO A 193 26.97 -22.64 -1.72
N ARG A 194 26.51 -21.99 -2.80
CA ARG A 194 27.33 -21.64 -3.96
C ARG A 194 27.19 -20.17 -4.31
N VAL A 195 27.72 -19.28 -3.47
CA VAL A 195 27.64 -17.82 -3.70
C VAL A 195 28.60 -17.39 -4.80
N LEU A 196 29.87 -17.79 -4.68
CA LEU A 196 30.92 -17.38 -5.60
C LEU A 196 31.96 -18.51 -5.72
N PRO A 197 32.36 -18.92 -6.94
CA PRO A 197 33.41 -19.94 -7.09
C PRO A 197 34.70 -19.50 -6.41
N LEU A 198 35.35 -20.43 -5.70
CA LEU A 198 36.53 -20.11 -4.90
C LEU A 198 37.70 -19.61 -5.77
N ASP A 199 37.87 -20.20 -6.95
CA ASP A 199 38.88 -19.75 -7.93
C ASP A 199 38.61 -18.32 -8.42
N THR A 200 37.33 -17.96 -8.58
CA THR A 200 36.93 -16.59 -8.93
C THR A 200 37.24 -15.63 -7.79
N PHE A 201 36.93 -16.02 -6.56
CA PHE A 201 37.19 -15.19 -5.37
C PHE A 201 38.68 -14.96 -5.14
N ARG A 202 39.50 -16.02 -5.25
CA ARG A 202 40.95 -15.99 -4.99
C ARG A 202 41.75 -15.27 -6.07
N ASN A 203 41.25 -15.24 -7.31
CA ASN A 203 41.96 -14.56 -8.39
C ASN A 203 42.08 -13.05 -8.12
N PRO A 204 43.29 -12.50 -7.92
CA PRO A 204 43.48 -11.10 -7.56
C PRO A 204 42.92 -10.11 -8.59
N SER A 205 42.82 -10.50 -9.86
CA SER A 205 42.25 -9.65 -10.93
C SER A 205 40.75 -9.42 -10.76
N ASN A 206 40.04 -10.35 -10.11
CA ASN A 206 38.61 -10.20 -9.84
C ASN A 206 38.34 -9.23 -8.69
N GLY A 207 39.29 -9.06 -7.76
CA GLY A 207 39.24 -8.01 -6.73
C GLY A 207 38.30 -8.26 -5.55
N TYR A 208 37.86 -9.50 -5.33
CA TYR A 208 37.10 -9.91 -4.14
C TYR A 208 38.00 -10.13 -2.91
N LEU A 209 39.14 -10.78 -3.12
CA LEU A 209 40.26 -10.80 -2.18
C LEU A 209 41.25 -9.71 -2.57
N PHE A 210 41.59 -8.82 -1.65
CA PHE A 210 42.44 -7.66 -1.90
C PHE A 210 43.46 -7.44 -0.79
N ASN A 211 44.50 -6.63 -1.04
CA ASN A 211 45.60 -6.41 -0.09
C ASN A 211 46.22 -7.73 0.43
N GLY A 212 46.27 -8.76 -0.42
CA GLY A 212 46.78 -10.09 -0.10
C GLY A 212 45.84 -10.98 0.73
N ASP A 213 45.01 -10.40 1.60
CA ASP A 213 44.24 -11.18 2.58
C ASP A 213 42.93 -10.55 3.08
N HIS A 214 42.51 -9.44 2.48
CA HIS A 214 41.34 -8.70 2.91
C HIS A 214 40.13 -9.03 2.05
N CYS A 215 38.98 -9.20 2.68
CA CYS A 215 37.69 -9.33 2.00
C CYS A 215 36.56 -8.76 2.85
N GLU A 216 35.41 -8.56 2.22
CA GLU A 216 34.21 -8.09 2.92
C GLU A 216 32.98 -8.86 2.45
N PHE A 217 32.25 -9.38 3.43
CA PHE A 217 30.97 -10.05 3.26
C PHE A 217 29.87 -9.24 3.94
N GLY A 218 28.63 -9.42 3.52
CA GLY A 218 27.51 -8.77 4.20
C GLY A 218 26.18 -9.42 3.90
N VAL A 219 25.16 -8.95 4.62
CA VAL A 219 23.80 -9.43 4.46
C VAL A 219 22.79 -8.32 4.72
N ASP A 220 21.72 -8.29 3.93
CA ASP A 220 20.45 -7.68 4.31
C ASP A 220 19.51 -8.80 4.76
N VAL A 221 19.02 -8.69 5.98
CA VAL A 221 17.90 -9.48 6.50
C VAL A 221 16.69 -8.56 6.54
N THR A 222 15.58 -8.97 5.92
CA THR A 222 14.32 -8.22 5.97
C THR A 222 13.22 -9.12 6.51
N ILE A 223 12.63 -8.73 7.64
CA ILE A 223 11.52 -9.44 8.26
C ILE A 223 10.23 -8.77 7.81
N HIS A 224 9.39 -9.52 7.12
CA HIS A 224 8.09 -9.04 6.68
C HIS A 224 7.05 -9.43 7.73
N THR A 225 6.57 -8.46 8.48
CA THR A 225 5.32 -8.65 9.22
C THR A 225 4.15 -8.51 8.24
N PRO A 226 3.08 -9.32 8.37
CA PRO A 226 1.83 -9.07 7.65
C PRO A 226 1.36 -7.62 7.82
N PHE A 227 0.57 -7.14 6.87
CA PHE A 227 0.01 -5.79 6.94
C PHE A 227 -0.67 -5.58 8.29
N GLN A 228 -0.32 -4.50 8.98
CA GLN A 228 -0.90 -4.15 10.27
C GLN A 228 -2.16 -3.29 10.13
N ARG A 229 -2.40 -2.80 8.92
CA ARG A 229 -3.51 -1.90 8.59
C ARG A 229 -4.04 -2.25 7.23
N SER A 230 -5.36 -2.25 7.11
CA SER A 230 -6.05 -2.40 5.85
C SER A 230 -7.25 -1.46 5.80
N GLU A 231 -7.75 -1.22 4.60
CA GLU A 231 -8.95 -0.42 4.39
C GLU A 231 -9.90 -1.10 3.42
N LEU A 232 -11.20 -0.87 3.60
CA LEU A 232 -12.26 -1.30 2.69
C LEU A 232 -12.97 -0.07 2.15
N PHE A 233 -12.78 0.18 0.86
CA PHE A 233 -13.54 1.15 0.10
C PHE A 233 -14.85 0.53 -0.40
N THR A 234 -15.98 1.18 -0.14
CA THR A 234 -17.30 0.72 -0.59
C THR A 234 -18.08 1.89 -1.15
N VAL A 235 -18.82 1.66 -2.23
CA VAL A 235 -19.71 2.67 -2.84
C VAL A 235 -21.15 2.21 -2.70
N ALA A 236 -21.93 2.94 -1.92
CA ALA A 236 -23.38 2.76 -1.86
C ALA A 236 -24.03 3.46 -3.06
N ARG A 237 -24.96 2.77 -3.74
CA ARG A 237 -25.71 3.30 -4.90
C ARG A 237 -27.22 3.28 -4.73
N ASN A 238 -27.70 2.60 -3.69
CA ASN A 238 -29.12 2.46 -3.39
C ASN A 238 -29.41 3.19 -2.09
N PHE A 239 -30.22 4.25 -2.17
CA PHE A 239 -30.65 5.05 -1.03
C PHE A 239 -32.17 5.06 -0.98
N PRO A 240 -32.81 4.90 0.20
CA PRO A 240 -34.27 4.95 0.31
C PRO A 240 -34.88 6.26 -0.21
N ASN A 241 -34.21 7.39 0.07
CA ASN A 241 -34.59 8.72 -0.40
C ASN A 241 -33.35 9.38 -1.03
N PRO A 242 -33.07 9.13 -2.32
CA PRO A 242 -31.87 9.65 -2.98
C PRO A 242 -31.99 11.14 -3.33
N ARG A 243 -33.16 11.75 -3.17
CA ARG A 243 -33.44 13.13 -3.59
C ARG A 243 -33.75 14.03 -2.43
N PHE A 244 -33.19 15.24 -2.48
CA PHE A 244 -33.58 16.34 -1.61
C PHE A 244 -33.95 17.56 -2.47
N THR A 245 -35.11 18.15 -2.21
CA THR A 245 -35.61 19.31 -2.94
C THR A 245 -35.71 20.49 -2.00
N TRP A 246 -35.13 21.62 -2.40
CA TRP A 246 -35.21 22.88 -1.69
C TRP A 246 -36.10 23.87 -2.46
N ASN A 247 -37.14 24.35 -1.79
CA ASN A 247 -38.07 25.34 -2.31
C ASN A 247 -37.66 26.74 -1.84
N ILE A 248 -37.13 27.54 -2.75
CA ILE A 248 -36.70 28.91 -2.47
C ILE A 248 -37.86 29.84 -2.82
N GLN A 249 -38.55 30.35 -1.80
CA GLN A 249 -39.63 31.32 -1.97
C GLN A 249 -39.11 32.76 -2.04
N ARG A 250 -39.88 33.64 -2.67
CA ARG A 250 -39.56 35.07 -2.82
C ARG A 250 -38.16 35.27 -3.43
N PHE A 251 -37.82 34.47 -4.44
CA PHE A 251 -36.48 34.39 -5.02
C PHE A 251 -35.98 35.76 -5.51
N SER A 252 -36.88 36.58 -6.07
CA SER A 252 -36.58 37.94 -6.53
C SER A 252 -36.10 38.88 -5.43
N THR A 253 -36.38 38.57 -4.16
CA THR A 253 -36.00 39.38 -3.00
C THR A 253 -34.66 38.99 -2.37
N LEU A 254 -34.00 37.95 -2.89
CA LEU A 254 -32.71 37.48 -2.39
C LEU A 254 -31.60 38.43 -2.86
N LEU A 255 -31.10 39.25 -1.93
CA LEU A 255 -30.05 40.26 -2.17
C LEU A 255 -28.66 39.83 -1.68
N GLY A 256 -28.59 38.77 -0.88
CA GLY A 256 -27.33 38.22 -0.37
C GLY A 256 -26.55 37.48 -1.47
N GLU A 257 -25.23 37.42 -1.29
CA GLU A 257 -24.35 36.71 -2.23
C GLU A 257 -24.63 35.21 -2.23
N THR A 258 -24.87 34.62 -1.06
CA THR A 258 -24.99 33.17 -0.89
C THR A 258 -26.13 32.78 0.04
N TYR A 259 -26.83 31.70 -0.30
CA TYR A 259 -27.85 31.08 0.52
C TYR A 259 -27.65 29.57 0.61
N PHE A 260 -28.02 28.98 1.75
CA PHE A 260 -27.92 27.55 2.01
C PHE A 260 -29.29 26.96 2.28
N SER A 261 -29.52 25.74 1.81
CA SER A 261 -30.68 24.95 2.22
C SER A 261 -30.57 24.55 3.69
N ASP A 262 -31.68 24.07 4.25
CA ASP A 262 -31.63 23.23 5.45
C ASP A 262 -30.71 22.02 5.23
N VAL A 263 -30.20 21.48 6.33
CA VAL A 263 -29.37 20.27 6.32
C VAL A 263 -30.23 19.08 5.93
N PHE A 264 -29.72 18.24 5.05
CA PHE A 264 -30.34 16.97 4.69
C PHE A 264 -29.34 15.81 4.73
N SER A 265 -29.84 14.60 4.99
CA SER A 265 -28.99 13.42 5.18
C SER A 265 -29.27 12.37 4.10
N ILE A 266 -28.23 11.99 3.34
CA ILE A 266 -28.27 10.90 2.36
C ILE A 266 -26.95 10.12 2.45
N GLY A 267 -27.03 8.79 2.41
CA GLY A 267 -25.85 7.92 2.51
C GLY A 267 -25.12 8.02 3.86
N GLY A 268 -25.84 8.38 4.94
CA GLY A 268 -25.27 8.54 6.27
C GLY A 268 -24.39 9.78 6.46
N ARG A 269 -24.46 10.74 5.53
CA ARG A 269 -23.74 12.02 5.56
C ARG A 269 -24.72 13.18 5.50
N ASN A 270 -24.36 14.30 6.10
CA ASN A 270 -25.14 15.52 6.06
C ASN A 270 -24.62 16.49 5.00
N TRP A 271 -25.55 17.12 4.31
CA TRP A 271 -25.29 17.94 3.14
C TRP A 271 -26.11 19.23 3.20
N ASN A 272 -25.68 20.23 2.43
CA ASN A 272 -26.47 21.40 2.09
C ASN A 272 -26.39 21.65 0.59
N ILE A 273 -27.42 22.26 0.03
CA ILE A 273 -27.32 22.92 -1.27
C ILE A 273 -26.92 24.37 -1.00
N GLN A 274 -25.90 24.86 -1.70
CA GLN A 274 -25.55 26.28 -1.74
C GLN A 274 -25.97 26.86 -3.07
N VAL A 275 -26.64 28.02 -3.02
CA VAL A 275 -27.06 28.78 -4.21
C VAL A 275 -26.56 30.20 -4.10
N HIS A 276 -26.05 30.73 -5.22
CA HIS A 276 -25.79 32.16 -5.40
C HIS A 276 -26.80 32.69 -6.43
N PRO A 277 -27.88 33.38 -6.01
CA PRO A 277 -28.97 33.80 -6.89
C PRO A 277 -28.52 34.67 -8.06
N SER A 278 -27.50 35.50 -7.84
CA SER A 278 -26.89 36.39 -8.83
C SER A 278 -25.61 35.82 -9.45
N GLY A 279 -25.25 34.58 -9.13
CA GLY A 279 -24.02 33.93 -9.60
C GLY A 279 -22.80 34.19 -8.72
N ALA A 280 -21.76 33.40 -8.94
CA ALA A 280 -20.48 33.42 -8.24
C ALA A 280 -19.35 33.20 -9.25
N VAL A 281 -18.17 33.75 -8.95
CA VAL A 281 -16.94 33.57 -9.73
C VAL A 281 -17.18 33.90 -11.21
N THR A 282 -17.08 32.92 -12.11
CA THR A 282 -17.27 33.14 -13.55
C THR A 282 -18.73 33.38 -13.93
N GLY A 283 -19.68 32.98 -13.08
CA GLY A 283 -21.11 33.15 -13.31
C GLY A 283 -21.74 34.42 -12.75
N GLU A 284 -20.96 35.28 -12.10
CA GLU A 284 -21.46 36.50 -11.45
C GLU A 284 -22.21 37.42 -12.45
N GLY A 285 -23.43 37.82 -12.07
CA GLY A 285 -24.34 38.65 -12.86
C GLY A 285 -24.99 37.97 -14.08
N ARG A 286 -24.56 36.75 -14.45
CA ARG A 286 -24.97 36.08 -15.70
C ARG A 286 -25.69 34.76 -15.50
N ALA A 287 -25.37 33.99 -14.47
CA ALA A 287 -25.94 32.67 -14.24
C ALA A 287 -26.14 32.41 -12.74
N LEU A 288 -27.18 31.67 -12.39
CA LEU A 288 -27.33 31.06 -11.06
C LEU A 288 -26.17 30.11 -10.82
N SER A 289 -25.49 30.20 -9.67
CA SER A 289 -24.50 29.19 -9.25
C SER A 289 -25.11 28.24 -8.24
N MET A 290 -24.76 26.97 -8.33
CA MET A 290 -25.30 25.93 -7.47
C MET A 290 -24.23 24.88 -7.12
N TYR A 291 -24.12 24.54 -5.84
CA TYR A 291 -23.15 23.58 -5.33
C TYR A 291 -23.81 22.63 -4.32
N LEU A 292 -23.31 21.39 -4.27
CA LEU A 292 -23.54 20.47 -3.16
C LEU A 292 -22.40 20.63 -2.17
N LEU A 293 -22.70 20.79 -0.89
CA LEU A 293 -21.72 20.92 0.18
C LEU A 293 -21.82 19.75 1.14
N LEU A 294 -20.67 19.23 1.56
CA LEU A 294 -20.62 18.48 2.81
C LEU A 294 -20.89 19.47 3.95
N ASN A 295 -21.86 19.17 4.81
CA ASN A 295 -22.27 20.10 5.86
C ASN A 295 -21.07 20.54 6.71
N ALA A 296 -21.02 21.82 7.09
CA ALA A 296 -19.90 22.38 7.86
C ALA A 296 -19.68 21.73 9.23
N ASN A 297 -20.72 21.11 9.80
CA ASN A 297 -20.69 20.40 11.08
C ASN A 297 -20.59 18.87 10.89
N GLU A 298 -20.38 18.38 9.67
CA GLU A 298 -20.24 16.95 9.40
C GLU A 298 -19.02 16.36 10.14
N ARG A 299 -19.19 15.17 10.69
CA ARG A 299 -18.07 14.43 11.27
C ARG A 299 -17.16 13.91 10.16
N PHE A 300 -15.93 14.39 10.16
CA PHE A 300 -14.93 14.03 9.15
C PHE A 300 -13.66 13.53 9.83
N ARG A 301 -13.20 12.33 9.47
CA ARG A 301 -12.00 11.74 10.09
C ARG A 301 -10.74 12.31 9.44
N PRO A 302 -9.59 12.33 10.15
CA PRO A 302 -8.32 12.66 9.53
C PRO A 302 -8.08 11.79 8.29
N TYR A 303 -7.66 12.43 7.20
CA TYR A 303 -7.38 11.81 5.89
C TYR A 303 -8.58 11.16 5.18
N GLU A 304 -9.80 11.31 5.71
CA GLU A 304 -11.00 10.83 5.03
C GLU A 304 -11.20 11.57 3.69
N LYS A 305 -11.74 10.86 2.70
CA LYS A 305 -12.23 11.44 1.46
C LYS A 305 -13.51 10.72 1.08
N ILE A 306 -14.52 11.49 0.68
CA ILE A 306 -15.84 10.95 0.34
C ILE A 306 -16.07 11.19 -1.14
N TYR A 307 -16.01 10.12 -1.92
CA TYR A 307 -16.44 10.13 -3.31
C TYR A 307 -17.96 10.24 -3.38
N VAL A 308 -18.44 11.15 -4.22
CA VAL A 308 -19.86 11.38 -4.46
C VAL A 308 -20.12 11.48 -5.95
N ARG A 309 -21.16 10.79 -6.40
CA ARG A 309 -21.83 11.06 -7.67
C ARG A 309 -23.26 11.49 -7.41
N ALA A 310 -23.69 12.59 -8.01
CA ALA A 310 -25.05 13.09 -7.89
C ALA A 310 -25.44 13.95 -9.10
N GLN A 311 -26.73 14.23 -9.25
CA GLN A 311 -27.27 15.21 -10.19
C GLN A 311 -27.71 16.44 -9.43
N LEU A 312 -27.11 17.59 -9.72
CA LEU A 312 -27.66 18.89 -9.31
C LEU A 312 -28.76 19.29 -10.31
N ARG A 313 -29.85 19.89 -9.83
CA ARG A 313 -31.03 20.16 -10.65
C ARG A 313 -31.73 21.47 -10.33
N VAL A 314 -32.23 22.13 -11.39
CA VAL A 314 -33.28 23.16 -11.32
C VAL A 314 -34.53 22.61 -11.98
N LEU A 315 -35.57 22.42 -11.19
CA LEU A 315 -36.79 21.75 -11.64
C LEU A 315 -37.65 22.67 -12.49
N ASN A 316 -38.18 22.13 -13.60
CA ASN A 316 -39.27 22.79 -14.30
C ASN A 316 -40.56 22.58 -13.51
N GLN A 317 -41.31 23.65 -13.25
CA GLN A 317 -42.53 23.63 -12.44
C GLN A 317 -43.81 23.64 -13.29
N ARG A 318 -43.69 23.71 -14.61
CA ARG A 318 -44.82 23.67 -15.54
C ARG A 318 -44.84 22.33 -16.28
N ALA A 319 -46.05 21.86 -16.61
CA ALA A 319 -46.24 20.72 -17.50
C ALA A 319 -46.00 21.17 -18.96
N SER A 320 -44.74 21.46 -19.31
CA SER A 320 -44.34 21.73 -20.69
C SER A 320 -43.55 20.55 -21.24
N SER A 321 -43.88 20.11 -22.45
CA SER A 321 -43.10 19.09 -23.17
C SER A 321 -41.82 19.67 -23.80
N GLN A 322 -41.74 21.00 -23.93
CA GLN A 322 -40.65 21.70 -24.61
C GLN A 322 -39.45 21.94 -23.69
N TRP A 323 -39.68 22.27 -22.41
CA TRP A 323 -38.64 22.60 -21.46
C TRP A 323 -38.63 21.59 -20.31
N ARG A 324 -37.52 20.90 -20.11
CA ARG A 324 -37.35 19.88 -19.05
C ARG A 324 -36.59 20.46 -17.87
N THR A 325 -36.57 19.74 -16.75
CA THR A 325 -35.65 20.01 -15.64
C THR A 325 -34.21 20.12 -16.16
N ILE A 326 -33.50 21.16 -15.72
CA ILE A 326 -32.06 21.30 -16.01
C ILE A 326 -31.32 20.46 -14.97
N GLU A 327 -30.45 19.56 -15.44
CA GLU A 327 -29.66 18.70 -14.58
C GLU A 327 -28.18 18.68 -15.01
N ARG A 328 -27.27 18.66 -14.04
CA ARG A 328 -25.83 18.54 -14.30
C ARG A 328 -25.16 17.60 -13.29
N PRO A 329 -24.27 16.71 -13.75
CA PRO A 329 -23.64 15.71 -12.90
C PRO A 329 -22.51 16.27 -12.06
N ILE A 330 -22.45 15.89 -10.80
CA ILE A 330 -21.24 15.98 -9.99
C ILE A 330 -20.64 14.58 -9.86
N ASP A 331 -19.33 14.50 -9.98
CA ASP A 331 -18.52 13.29 -9.78
C ASP A 331 -17.22 13.76 -9.13
N HIS A 332 -17.15 13.72 -7.79
CA HIS A 332 -16.14 14.45 -7.03
C HIS A 332 -15.77 13.82 -5.69
N TRP A 333 -14.56 14.13 -5.21
CA TRP A 333 -14.06 13.74 -3.89
C TRP A 333 -14.16 14.91 -2.91
N PHE A 334 -15.04 14.79 -1.92
CA PHE A 334 -15.14 15.73 -0.82
C PHE A 334 -14.05 15.44 0.22
N THR A 335 -13.26 16.45 0.55
CA THR A 335 -12.07 16.36 1.41
C THR A 335 -12.23 17.03 2.77
N GLY A 336 -13.40 17.60 3.07
CA GLY A 336 -13.69 18.16 4.37
C GLY A 336 -15.06 18.83 4.49
N PRO A 337 -15.50 19.11 5.74
CA PRO A 337 -16.73 19.84 6.02
C PRO A 337 -16.72 21.25 5.43
N GLY A 338 -17.88 21.73 4.99
CA GLY A 338 -18.06 23.07 4.44
C GLY A 338 -17.53 23.24 3.01
N LEU A 339 -16.80 22.25 2.49
CA LEU A 339 -16.34 22.26 1.10
C LEU A 339 -17.45 21.77 0.18
N GLY A 340 -17.58 22.45 -0.96
CA GLY A 340 -18.62 22.20 -1.95
C GLY A 340 -18.07 21.93 -3.34
N TRP A 341 -18.86 21.23 -4.15
CA TRP A 341 -18.60 21.03 -5.57
C TRP A 341 -19.89 21.27 -6.37
N GLY A 342 -19.75 21.88 -7.54
CA GLY A 342 -20.89 22.32 -8.34
C GLY A 342 -20.46 23.19 -9.50
N TYR A 343 -21.28 24.18 -9.83
CA TYR A 343 -21.10 24.99 -11.02
C TYR A 343 -21.32 26.47 -10.72
N ASP A 344 -20.31 27.27 -11.08
CA ASP A 344 -20.37 28.72 -11.11
C ASP A 344 -21.44 29.22 -12.09
N GLU A 345 -21.62 28.52 -13.22
CA GLU A 345 -22.62 28.86 -14.23
C GLU A 345 -23.65 27.74 -14.41
N PHE A 346 -24.54 27.55 -13.43
CA PHE A 346 -25.50 26.43 -13.45
C PHE A 346 -26.65 26.66 -14.44
N VAL A 347 -27.42 27.75 -14.30
CA VAL A 347 -28.47 28.19 -15.26
C VAL A 347 -28.28 29.66 -15.59
N PRO A 348 -28.28 30.07 -16.88
CA PRO A 348 -28.29 31.49 -17.24
C PRO A 348 -29.47 32.24 -16.60
N LEU A 349 -29.25 33.43 -16.06
CA LEU A 349 -30.31 34.20 -15.39
C LEU A 349 -31.42 34.61 -16.36
N ALA A 350 -31.08 34.85 -17.63
CA ALA A 350 -32.06 35.13 -18.68
C ALA A 350 -33.04 33.96 -18.85
N ASP A 351 -32.52 32.73 -18.86
CA ASP A 351 -33.29 31.50 -19.00
C ASP A 351 -34.11 31.19 -17.74
N LEU A 352 -33.54 31.46 -16.57
CA LEU A 352 -34.20 31.25 -15.28
C LEU A 352 -35.41 32.17 -15.10
N ARG A 353 -35.30 33.42 -15.57
CA ARG A 353 -36.31 34.48 -15.42
C ARG A 353 -37.36 34.48 -16.54
N ASP A 354 -37.12 33.76 -17.62
CA ASP A 354 -38.07 33.60 -18.72
C ASP A 354 -39.34 32.86 -18.24
N PRO A 355 -40.51 33.53 -18.19
CA PRO A 355 -41.73 32.91 -17.69
C PRO A 355 -42.17 31.70 -18.52
N GLU A 356 -41.85 31.64 -19.81
CA GLU A 356 -42.24 30.54 -20.70
C GLU A 356 -41.48 29.25 -20.41
N ARG A 357 -40.29 29.36 -19.79
CA ARG A 357 -39.45 28.21 -19.46
C ARG A 357 -39.84 27.50 -18.18
N GLY A 358 -40.58 28.16 -17.28
CA GLY A 358 -41.23 27.51 -16.14
C GLY A 358 -40.32 27.11 -14.96
N TYR A 359 -39.08 27.61 -14.89
CA TYR A 359 -38.17 27.34 -13.77
C TYR A 359 -38.48 28.19 -12.53
N LEU A 360 -38.82 29.47 -12.72
CA LEU A 360 -39.26 30.39 -11.68
C LEU A 360 -40.76 30.64 -11.82
N VAL A 361 -41.57 30.09 -10.91
CA VAL A 361 -43.04 30.19 -10.94
C VAL A 361 -43.54 30.75 -9.62
N ASN A 362 -44.38 31.78 -9.66
CA ASN A 362 -44.89 32.48 -8.47
C ASN A 362 -43.76 32.92 -7.53
N ASP A 363 -42.68 33.45 -8.11
CA ASP A 363 -41.44 33.85 -7.41
C ASP A 363 -40.83 32.75 -6.52
N LYS A 364 -41.03 31.49 -6.91
CA LYS A 364 -40.48 30.31 -6.24
C LYS A 364 -39.57 29.55 -7.20
N LEU A 365 -38.35 29.26 -6.77
CA LEU A 365 -37.40 28.39 -7.45
C LEU A 365 -37.33 27.04 -6.73
N MET A 366 -37.35 25.94 -7.47
CA MET A 366 -37.18 24.59 -6.91
C MET A 366 -35.86 24.01 -7.38
N VAL A 367 -34.91 23.86 -6.47
CA VAL A 367 -33.62 23.21 -6.73
C VAL A 367 -33.57 21.86 -6.06
N GLN A 368 -32.86 20.90 -6.64
CA GLN A 368 -32.81 19.53 -6.13
C GLN A 368 -31.41 18.94 -6.31
N VAL A 369 -31.03 18.04 -5.40
CA VAL A 369 -29.96 17.07 -5.64
C VAL A 369 -30.55 15.67 -5.70
N GLU A 370 -30.07 14.84 -6.62
CA GLU A 370 -30.26 13.39 -6.62
C GLU A 370 -28.91 12.69 -6.43
N MET A 371 -28.72 12.05 -5.28
CA MET A 371 -27.52 11.27 -4.98
C MET A 371 -27.58 9.91 -5.68
N GLU A 372 -26.53 9.59 -6.43
CA GLU A 372 -26.40 8.34 -7.18
C GLU A 372 -25.38 7.39 -6.56
N ALA A 373 -24.31 7.94 -5.98
CA ALA A 373 -23.27 7.17 -5.33
C ALA A 373 -22.62 7.96 -4.21
N ILE A 374 -22.37 7.30 -3.07
CA ILE A 374 -21.61 7.87 -1.96
C ILE A 374 -20.67 6.77 -1.45
N SER A 375 -19.37 7.07 -1.37
CA SER A 375 -18.40 6.13 -0.82
C SER A 375 -18.29 6.17 0.69
N SER A 376 -17.84 5.08 1.27
CA SER A 376 -17.31 5.01 2.63
C SER A 376 -16.02 4.19 2.64
N THR A 377 -15.07 4.60 3.47
CA THR A 377 -13.83 3.84 3.71
C THR A 377 -13.79 3.41 5.17
N ARG A 378 -13.72 2.11 5.41
CA ARG A 378 -13.51 1.54 6.76
C ARG A 378 -12.05 1.19 6.92
N TYR A 379 -11.44 1.66 8.00
CA TYR A 379 -10.06 1.38 8.36
C TYR A 379 -10.02 0.32 9.45
N PHE A 380 -9.23 -0.74 9.24
CA PHE A 380 -9.08 -1.85 10.18
C PHE A 380 -7.65 -1.86 10.73
N PRO A 381 -7.46 -1.73 12.06
CA PRO A 381 -6.23 -2.21 12.68
C PRO A 381 -6.22 -3.75 12.64
N SER A 382 -5.06 -4.35 12.39
CA SER A 382 -4.84 -5.80 12.49
C SER A 382 -5.03 -6.33 13.90
#